data_AF-A0A919MW60-F1
#
_entry.id   AF-A0A919MW60-F1
#
_cell.length_a   1.000
_cell.length_b   1.000
_cell.length_c   1.000
_cell.angle_alpha   90.00
_cell.angle_beta   90.00
_cell.angle_gamma   90.00
#
_symmetry.space_group_name_H-M   'P 1'
#
loop_
_entity.id
_entity.type
_entity.pdbx_description
1 polymer ?
#
loop_
_entity_poly.entity_id
_entity_poly.type
_entity_poly.pdbx_seq_one_letter_code
_entity_poly.pdbx_strand_id
1 'polypeptide(L)'
;MTCVETEAQPTCEHRQRDLAERGPAPNPENNSELDIAAGQILRAVSQPACITVPESAECIGVNMPHTPTEQDVRESRDALTKLGYTEAVIRLARPDDPAAEGTLIAGVRIGEACVLSSSTRQFGGSTLWLAGLLPGGHCLKP
;
A
#
# COMPACT_ATOMS: atom_id res chain seq x y z
N MET A 1 16.32 5.67 -3.51
CA MET A 1 15.32 6.18 -2.56
C MET A 1 15.87 5.99 -1.16
N THR A 2 16.27 7.08 -0.50
CA THR A 2 16.85 7.05 0.85
C THR A 2 15.70 7.05 1.85
N CYS A 3 15.67 6.12 2.81
CA CYS A 3 14.72 6.21 3.91
C CYS A 3 14.92 7.54 4.61
N VAL A 4 13.85 8.34 4.71
CA VAL A 4 13.92 9.69 5.27
C VAL A 4 13.96 9.57 6.79
N GLU A 5 14.80 10.37 7.47
CA GLU A 5 15.10 10.31 8.92
C GLU A 5 13.88 10.37 9.86
N THR A 6 12.67 10.60 9.33
CA THR A 6 11.42 10.65 10.09
C THR A 6 10.71 9.31 10.28
N GLU A 7 11.13 8.24 9.59
CA GLU A 7 10.61 6.89 9.84
C GLU A 7 11.34 6.26 11.04
N ALA A 8 10.62 5.51 11.87
CA ALA A 8 11.25 4.76 12.95
C ALA A 8 12.33 3.81 12.38
N GLN A 9 13.52 3.80 12.99
CA GLN A 9 14.69 3.01 12.53
C GLN A 9 14.36 1.57 12.08
N PRO A 10 13.50 0.79 12.78
CA PRO A 10 13.16 -0.57 12.36
C PRO A 10 12.46 -0.61 10.98
N THR A 11 11.57 0.34 10.70
CA THR A 11 10.87 0.42 9.40
C THR A 11 11.84 0.72 8.25
N CYS A 12 12.84 1.56 8.50
CA CYS A 12 13.89 1.87 7.53
C CYS A 12 14.72 0.63 7.17
N GLU A 13 15.17 -0.13 8.17
CA GLU A 13 15.96 -1.35 7.96
C GLU A 13 15.17 -2.41 7.19
N HIS A 14 13.88 -2.54 7.50
CA HIS A 14 12.98 -3.45 6.79
C HIS A 14 12.83 -3.06 5.32
N ARG A 15 12.61 -1.77 5.04
CA ARG A 15 12.49 -1.26 3.67
C ARG A 15 13.80 -1.38 2.90
N GLN A 16 14.94 -1.15 3.54
CA GLN A 16 16.25 -1.34 2.90
C GLN A 16 16.52 -2.81 2.53
N ARG A 17 16.21 -3.75 3.44
CA ARG A 17 16.31 -5.20 3.14
C ARG A 17 15.42 -5.60 1.97
N ASP A 18 14.17 -5.18 1.98
CA ASP A 18 13.21 -5.43 0.91
C ASP A 18 13.68 -4.84 -0.44
N LEU A 19 14.18 -3.59 -0.45
CA LEU A 19 14.70 -2.97 -1.67
C LEU A 19 15.94 -3.69 -2.23
N ALA A 20 16.80 -4.24 -1.37
CA ALA A 20 17.98 -4.99 -1.80
C ALA A 20 17.63 -6.31 -2.50
N GLU A 21 16.44 -6.87 -2.26
CA GLU A 21 15.97 -8.10 -2.89
C GLU A 21 15.27 -7.87 -4.24
N ARG A 22 14.88 -6.63 -4.55
CA ARG A 22 14.04 -6.31 -5.71
C ARG A 22 14.84 -6.11 -6.99
N GLY A 23 14.15 -6.35 -8.12
CA GLY A 23 14.60 -5.87 -9.42
C GLY A 23 14.62 -4.33 -9.49
N PRO A 24 15.20 -3.76 -10.56
CA PRO A 24 15.25 -2.32 -10.75
C PRO A 24 13.85 -1.71 -10.71
N ALA A 25 13.70 -0.62 -9.93
CA ALA A 25 12.44 0.10 -9.85
C ALA A 25 12.17 0.82 -11.18
N PRO A 26 10.95 0.75 -11.72
CA PRO A 26 10.58 1.55 -12.89
C PRO A 26 10.62 3.04 -12.57
N ASN A 27 11.00 3.87 -13.55
CA ASN A 27 11.07 5.32 -13.37
C ASN A 27 9.64 5.91 -13.31
N PRO A 28 9.21 6.46 -12.16
CA PRO A 28 7.86 7.01 -12.02
C PRO A 28 7.61 8.26 -12.87
N GLU A 29 8.64 9.06 -13.14
CA GLU A 29 8.49 10.37 -13.80
C GLU A 29 7.96 10.28 -15.24
N ASN A 30 7.99 9.09 -15.83
CA ASN A 30 7.52 8.84 -17.19
C ASN A 30 6.26 7.97 -17.26
N ASN A 31 5.58 7.71 -16.13
CA ASN A 31 4.45 6.77 -16.10
C ASN A 31 3.22 7.35 -15.37
N SER A 32 2.44 8.15 -16.08
CA SER A 32 1.19 8.73 -15.57
C SER A 32 0.14 7.69 -15.15
N GLU A 33 0.15 6.50 -15.76
CA GLU A 33 -0.75 5.40 -15.37
C GLU A 33 -0.38 4.86 -13.98
N LEU A 34 0.92 4.77 -13.69
CA LEU A 34 1.44 4.34 -12.40
C LEU A 34 1.06 5.34 -11.29
N ASP A 35 1.15 6.65 -11.57
CA ASP A 35 0.75 7.70 -10.63
C ASP A 35 -0.75 7.69 -10.34
N ILE A 36 -1.59 7.52 -11.37
CA ILE A 36 -3.06 7.41 -11.21
C ILE A 36 -3.39 6.19 -10.35
N ALA A 37 -2.81 5.03 -10.70
CA ALA A 37 -3.04 3.81 -9.96
C ALA A 37 -2.54 3.90 -8.53
N ALA A 38 -1.38 4.54 -8.30
CA ALA A 38 -0.86 4.81 -6.96
C ALA A 38 -1.87 5.62 -6.12
N GLY A 39 -2.46 6.68 -6.69
CA GLY A 39 -3.51 7.45 -6.01
C GLY A 39 -4.75 6.62 -5.67
N GLN A 40 -5.19 5.75 -6.59
CA GLN A 40 -6.35 4.87 -6.36
C GLN A 40 -6.07 3.81 -5.28
N ILE A 41 -4.90 3.19 -5.32
CA ILE A 41 -4.46 2.19 -4.34
C ILE A 41 -4.32 2.83 -2.96
N LEU A 42 -3.73 4.02 -2.88
CA LEU A 42 -3.60 4.74 -1.62
C LEU A 42 -4.97 4.99 -0.98
N ARG A 43 -5.96 5.43 -1.77
CA ARG A 43 -7.34 5.63 -1.28
C ARG A 43 -7.97 4.32 -0.81
N ALA A 44 -7.87 3.25 -1.59
CA ALA A 44 -8.42 1.94 -1.23
C ALA A 44 -7.83 1.37 0.08
N VAL A 45 -6.56 1.66 0.37
CA VAL A 45 -5.85 1.17 1.55
C VAL A 45 -6.03 2.10 2.77
N SER A 46 -5.99 3.41 2.58
CA SER A 46 -6.07 4.38 3.69
C SER A 46 -7.51 4.72 4.10
N GLN A 47 -8.47 4.48 3.22
CA GLN A 47 -9.88 4.82 3.39
C GLN A 47 -10.80 3.66 2.98
N PRO A 48 -10.65 2.46 3.57
CA PRO A 48 -11.48 1.30 3.23
C PRO A 48 -12.97 1.53 3.50
N ALA A 49 -13.26 2.27 4.57
CA ALA A 49 -14.62 2.63 4.95
C ALA A 49 -15.14 3.76 4.06
N CYS A 50 -16.17 3.42 3.29
CA CYS A 50 -16.90 4.36 2.48
C CYS A 50 -18.07 4.94 3.28
N ILE A 51 -18.04 6.25 3.57
CA ILE A 51 -19.29 6.93 3.96
C ILE A 51 -19.93 7.39 2.66
N THR A 52 -21.02 6.72 2.28
CA THR A 52 -21.84 7.15 1.16
C THR A 52 -22.60 8.40 1.58
N VAL A 53 -22.31 9.53 0.94
CA VAL A 53 -23.16 10.72 1.06
C VAL A 53 -24.42 10.48 0.25
N PRO A 54 -25.62 10.52 0.86
CA PRO A 54 -26.86 10.12 0.18
C PRO A 54 -27.17 10.94 -1.07
N GLU A 55 -26.64 12.17 -1.18
CA GLU A 55 -26.96 13.10 -2.28
C GLU A 55 -26.02 13.01 -3.49
N SER A 56 -24.80 12.48 -3.36
CA SER A 56 -23.83 12.45 -4.47
C SER A 56 -23.42 11.07 -4.95
N ALA A 57 -23.79 10.00 -4.22
CA ALA A 57 -23.24 8.65 -4.42
C ALA A 57 -21.70 8.61 -4.43
N GLU A 58 -21.04 9.69 -3.99
CA GLU A 58 -19.60 9.71 -3.83
C GLU A 58 -19.20 8.99 -2.55
N CYS A 59 -18.10 8.28 -2.67
CA CYS A 59 -17.44 7.67 -1.54
C CYS A 59 -16.55 8.72 -0.88
N ILE A 60 -16.95 9.25 0.28
CA ILE A 60 -16.03 10.00 1.13
C ILE A 60 -15.29 8.97 1.95
N GLY A 61 -14.04 8.74 1.56
CA GLY A 61 -13.15 7.87 2.31
C GLY A 61 -12.80 8.50 3.65
N VAL A 62 -13.01 7.75 4.74
CA VAL A 62 -12.59 8.16 6.08
C VAL A 62 -11.28 7.50 6.41
N ASN A 63 -10.30 8.28 6.88
CA ASN A 63 -9.06 7.72 7.40
C ASN A 63 -9.36 6.75 8.54
N MET A 64 -8.62 5.64 8.62
CA MET A 64 -8.74 4.69 9.73
C MET A 64 -8.38 5.37 11.07
N PRO A 65 -9.33 5.60 12.00
CA PRO A 65 -9.05 6.23 13.29
C PRO A 65 -8.52 5.22 14.33
N HIS A 66 -8.32 3.96 13.92
CA HIS A 66 -7.98 2.85 14.79
C HIS A 66 -6.78 2.05 14.27
N THR A 67 -6.37 1.07 15.05
CA THR A 67 -5.49 -0.02 14.61
C THR A 67 -6.05 -0.70 13.38
N PRO A 68 -5.24 -0.95 12.34
CA PRO A 68 -5.61 -1.91 11.32
C PRO A 68 -6.05 -3.25 11.91
N THR A 69 -7.14 -3.77 11.40
CA THR A 69 -7.76 -5.04 11.78
C THR A 69 -7.93 -5.93 10.55
N GLU A 70 -8.29 -7.19 10.76
CA GLU A 70 -8.67 -8.08 9.66
C GLU A 70 -9.91 -7.61 8.91
N GLN A 71 -10.76 -6.76 9.51
CA GLN A 71 -11.88 -6.15 8.80
C GLN A 71 -11.36 -5.13 7.77
N ASP A 72 -10.39 -4.30 8.13
CA ASP A 72 -9.77 -3.33 7.21
C ASP A 72 -9.08 -4.04 6.04
N VAL A 73 -8.41 -5.17 6.32
CA VAL A 73 -7.82 -6.02 5.28
C VAL A 73 -8.87 -6.48 4.27
N ARG A 74 -10.05 -6.92 4.74
CA ARG A 74 -11.15 -7.36 3.86
C ARG A 74 -11.71 -6.20 3.06
N GLU A 75 -12.01 -5.07 3.70
CA GLU A 75 -12.61 -3.91 3.04
C GLU A 75 -11.68 -3.30 1.99
N SER A 76 -10.39 -3.16 2.31
CA SER A 76 -9.40 -2.69 1.33
C SER A 76 -9.18 -3.70 0.20
N ARG A 77 -9.24 -5.02 0.47
CA ARG A 77 -9.20 -6.04 -0.58
C ARG A 77 -10.39 -5.91 -1.53
N ASP A 78 -11.59 -5.73 -0.98
CA ASP A 78 -12.81 -5.56 -1.77
C ASP A 78 -12.75 -4.27 -2.60
N ALA A 79 -12.22 -3.17 -2.03
CA ALA A 79 -12.01 -1.92 -2.74
C ALA A 79 -11.02 -2.07 -3.91
N LEU A 80 -9.87 -2.71 -3.69
CA LEU A 80 -8.88 -2.99 -4.74
C LEU A 80 -9.45 -3.92 -5.82
N THR A 81 -10.24 -4.92 -5.43
CA THR A 81 -10.92 -5.83 -6.37
C THR A 81 -11.92 -5.07 -7.24
N LYS A 82 -12.70 -4.13 -6.68
CA LYS A 82 -13.62 -3.27 -7.45
C LYS A 82 -12.90 -2.35 -8.44
N LEU A 83 -11.64 -2.00 -8.16
CA LEU A 83 -10.76 -1.24 -9.06
C LEU A 83 -10.07 -2.12 -10.11
N GLY A 84 -10.28 -3.45 -10.07
CA GLY A 84 -9.69 -4.41 -11.02
C GLY A 84 -8.37 -5.03 -10.56
N TYR A 85 -7.89 -4.74 -9.36
CA TYR A 85 -6.64 -5.29 -8.82
C TYR A 85 -6.87 -6.62 -8.06
N THR A 86 -7.34 -7.65 -8.76
CA THR A 86 -7.67 -8.96 -8.15
C THR A 86 -6.47 -9.69 -7.56
N GLU A 87 -5.28 -9.45 -8.11
CA GLU A 87 -4.02 -10.05 -7.65
C GLU A 87 -3.29 -9.21 -6.58
N ALA A 88 -3.97 -8.19 -6.02
CA ALA A 88 -3.39 -7.39 -4.95
C ALA A 88 -3.17 -8.23 -3.69
N VAL A 89 -1.95 -8.17 -3.15
CA VAL A 89 -1.66 -8.73 -1.83
C VAL A 89 -1.95 -7.66 -0.79
N ILE A 90 -2.83 -7.96 0.16
CA ILE A 90 -3.16 -7.07 1.27
C ILE A 90 -3.37 -7.86 2.55
N ARG A 91 -2.76 -7.38 3.63
CA ARG A 91 -2.77 -8.02 4.96
C ARG A 91 -2.20 -7.10 6.03
N LEU A 92 -2.25 -7.55 7.27
CA LEU A 92 -1.42 -6.97 8.32
C LEU A 92 0.06 -7.32 8.06
N ALA A 93 0.93 -6.34 8.26
CA ALA A 93 2.37 -6.47 8.11
C ALA A 93 2.92 -7.44 9.17
N ARG A 94 3.77 -8.33 8.72
CA ARG A 94 4.55 -9.33 9.46
C ARG A 94 5.93 -8.74 9.79
N PRO A 95 6.70 -9.37 10.69
CA PRO A 95 8.04 -8.89 11.06
C PRO A 95 9.02 -8.72 9.89
N ASP A 96 8.86 -9.47 8.80
CA ASP A 96 9.76 -9.42 7.64
C ASP A 96 9.28 -8.50 6.50
N ASP A 97 8.16 -7.80 6.69
CA ASP A 97 7.67 -6.87 5.68
C ASP A 97 8.39 -5.53 5.71
N PRO A 98 8.39 -4.78 4.58
CA PRO A 98 8.93 -3.43 4.50
C PRO A 98 8.07 -2.36 5.21
N ALA A 99 7.28 -2.76 6.20
CA ALA A 99 6.45 -1.89 7.03
C ALA A 99 6.49 -2.35 8.50
N ALA A 100 6.10 -1.47 9.41
CA ALA A 100 6.01 -1.83 10.82
C ALA A 100 4.96 -2.93 11.04
N GLU A 101 5.25 -3.89 11.92
CA GLU A 101 4.35 -5.00 12.23
C GLU A 101 2.96 -4.52 12.65
N GLY A 102 1.91 -5.20 12.19
CA GLY A 102 0.51 -4.88 12.50
C GLY A 102 -0.05 -3.67 11.76
N THR A 103 0.73 -3.03 10.86
CA THR A 103 0.20 -2.02 9.93
C THR A 103 -0.52 -2.69 8.76
N LEU A 104 -1.47 -1.99 8.14
CA LEU A 104 -2.07 -2.49 6.91
C LEU A 104 -1.06 -2.29 5.79
N ILE A 105 -0.60 -3.37 5.16
CA ILE A 105 0.33 -3.31 4.03
C ILE A 105 -0.35 -3.89 2.78
N ALA A 106 -0.19 -3.20 1.65
CA ALA A 106 -0.67 -3.63 0.36
C ALA A 106 0.44 -3.57 -0.69
N GLY A 107 0.43 -4.53 -1.61
CA GLY A 107 1.30 -4.58 -2.77
C GLY A 107 0.50 -4.91 -4.01
N VAL A 108 0.52 -4.00 -4.97
CA VAL A 108 -0.20 -4.13 -6.25
C VAL A 108 0.80 -4.10 -7.38
N ARG A 109 0.73 -5.11 -8.25
CA ARG A 109 1.57 -5.20 -9.44
C ARG A 109 0.93 -4.44 -10.60
N ILE A 110 1.71 -3.59 -11.24
CA ILE A 110 1.32 -2.84 -12.45
C ILE A 110 2.45 -3.00 -13.46
N GLY A 111 2.29 -3.91 -14.42
CA GLY A 111 3.36 -4.30 -15.33
C GLY A 111 4.57 -4.88 -14.57
N GLU A 112 5.70 -4.18 -14.65
CA GLU A 112 6.95 -4.51 -13.94
C GLU A 112 7.15 -3.69 -12.65
N ALA A 113 6.17 -2.86 -12.30
CA ALA A 113 6.19 -2.04 -11.11
C ALA A 113 5.41 -2.68 -9.95
N CYS A 114 5.84 -2.37 -8.75
CA CYS A 114 5.08 -2.57 -7.53
C CYS A 114 4.71 -1.23 -6.92
N VAL A 115 3.42 -1.05 -6.72
CA VAL A 115 2.88 -0.01 -5.85
C VAL A 115 2.72 -0.62 -4.47
N LEU A 116 3.50 -0.09 -3.52
CA LEU A 116 3.45 -0.50 -2.13
C LEU A 116 2.82 0.62 -1.31
N SER A 117 1.93 0.22 -0.41
CA SER A 117 1.28 1.13 0.52
C SER A 117 1.30 0.53 1.91
N SER A 118 1.54 1.37 2.92
CA SER A 118 1.37 1.00 4.31
C SER A 118 0.60 2.08 5.06
N SER A 119 -0.36 1.68 5.89
CA SER A 119 -1.13 2.60 6.74
C SER A 119 -0.97 2.24 8.21
N THR A 120 -0.60 3.24 9.02
CA THR A 120 -0.42 3.10 10.48
C THR A 120 -1.55 3.79 11.26
N ARG A 121 -1.61 3.58 12.58
CA ARG A 121 -2.65 4.07 13.50
C ARG A 121 -2.81 5.62 13.54
N GLN A 122 -4.06 6.01 13.84
CA GLN A 122 -4.55 7.20 14.55
C GLN A 122 -4.45 8.59 13.92
N PHE A 123 -3.56 8.86 12.95
CA PHE A 123 -3.45 10.21 12.35
C PHE A 123 -3.53 10.24 10.81
N GLY A 124 -3.99 9.16 10.18
CA GLY A 124 -4.14 9.11 8.71
C GLY A 124 -2.83 9.08 7.93
N GLY A 125 -1.72 8.69 8.59
CA GLY A 125 -0.44 8.52 7.95
C GLY A 125 -0.40 7.25 7.10
N SER A 126 -0.62 7.41 5.80
CA SER A 126 -0.33 6.39 4.79
C SER A 126 0.97 6.75 4.06
N THR A 127 1.78 5.73 3.81
CA THR A 127 2.99 5.87 2.99
C THR A 127 2.78 5.09 1.72
N LEU A 128 3.11 5.70 0.58
CA LEU A 128 3.11 5.06 -0.72
C LEU A 128 4.51 5.14 -1.30
N TRP A 129 4.98 4.05 -1.88
CA TRP A 129 6.24 4.03 -2.60
C TRP A 129 6.19 3.03 -3.75
N LEU A 130 7.05 3.29 -4.73
CA LEU A 130 7.19 2.48 -5.92
C LEU A 130 8.48 1.68 -5.85
N ALA A 131 8.40 0.42 -6.24
CA ALA A 131 9.55 -0.47 -6.25
C ALA A 131 9.47 -1.45 -7.43
N GLY A 132 10.59 -2.13 -7.70
CA GLY A 132 10.58 -3.27 -8.62
C GLY A 132 9.94 -4.50 -7.99
N LEU A 133 9.78 -5.55 -8.80
CA LEU A 133 9.28 -6.86 -8.35
C LEU A 133 10.30 -7.58 -7.47
N LEU A 134 9.81 -8.36 -6.51
CA LEU A 134 10.60 -9.40 -5.84
C LEU A 134 10.91 -10.56 -6.80
N PRO A 135 11.89 -11.41 -6.49
CA PRO A 135 12.10 -12.67 -7.19
C PRO A 135 10.79 -13.48 -7.21
N GLY A 136 10.44 -14.02 -8.38
CA GLY A 136 9.14 -14.67 -8.60
C GLY A 136 8.04 -13.73 -9.12
N GLY A 137 8.29 -12.42 -9.24
CA GLY A 137 7.37 -11.49 -9.90
C GLY A 137 6.23 -10.98 -9.00
N HIS A 138 6.45 -10.97 -7.69
CA HIS A 138 5.48 -10.53 -6.68
C HIS A 138 5.86 -9.18 -6.07
N CYS A 139 4.88 -8.47 -5.53
CA CYS A 139 5.13 -7.21 -4.81
C CYS A 139 5.36 -7.37 -3.32
N LEU A 140 4.74 -8.37 -2.70
CA LEU A 140 4.97 -8.77 -1.32
C LEU A 140 5.18 -10.28 -1.28
N LYS A 141 5.89 -10.75 -0.26
CA LYS A 141 6.00 -12.18 0.03
C LYS A 141 4.60 -12.69 0.46
N PRO A 142 4.13 -13.84 -0.10
CA PRO A 142 2.82 -14.41 0.22
C PRO A 142 2.66 -14.73 1.71
#